data_AF-A0A1F2RKD5-F1
#
_entry.id   AF-A0A1F2RKD5-F1
#
_cell.length_a   1.000
_cell.length_b   1.000
_cell.length_c   1.000
_cell.angle_alpha   90.00
_cell.angle_beta   90.00
_cell.angle_gamma   90.00
#
_symmetry.space_group_name_H-M   'P 1'
#
loop_
_entity.id
_entity.type
_entity.pdbx_description
1 polymer ?
#
loop_
_entity_poly.entity_id
_entity_poly.type
_entity_poly.pdbx_seq_one_letter_code
_entity_poly.pdbx_strand_id
1 'polypeptide(L)'
;MTLASNFATAIEEAWQRAQFVPGYIGELEFKALGLLAAAAPAGGVTVEIGSFKGKSTVALASMAATFGLGPVISIDPHTAPSVTDPLLAGQPSSFDDFLATLRGAGIESQVEVNRASSKDVAPGGNRSIRLLWIDGDHTYAGAKQDFELFSPFLVDGAIVAFHDALHEFEGPIRVFVEELLRSDSFGPAGFLHTIGWSQYRPRDGAAFRGARLRLARQAAKLIPFVEGGRPVKGLSKIRYKISRALIPHAVPSPSEWNAKIAPLLSGG
;
A
#
# COMPACT_ATOMS: atom_id res chain seq x y z
N MET A 1 14.50 -9.99 -11.24
CA MET A 1 13.37 -9.73 -12.15
C MET A 1 13.51 -8.28 -12.60
N THR A 2 13.68 -8.03 -13.90
CA THR A 2 13.77 -6.67 -14.44
C THR A 2 12.35 -6.23 -14.76
N LEU A 3 11.91 -5.07 -14.24
CA LEU A 3 10.65 -4.45 -14.68
C LEU A 3 10.59 -4.43 -16.22
N ALA A 4 9.48 -4.90 -16.76
CA ALA A 4 9.30 -5.03 -18.20
C ALA A 4 9.35 -3.66 -18.88
N SER A 5 9.87 -3.63 -20.11
CA SER A 5 10.10 -2.40 -20.89
C SER A 5 8.83 -1.58 -21.14
N ASN A 6 7.66 -2.21 -21.09
CA ASN A 6 6.35 -1.57 -21.27
C ASN A 6 5.72 -1.03 -19.96
N PHE A 7 6.40 -1.12 -18.80
CA PHE A 7 5.86 -0.61 -17.53
C PHE A 7 5.45 0.87 -17.60
N ALA A 8 6.32 1.72 -18.14
CA ALA A 8 6.06 3.16 -18.23
C ALA A 8 4.81 3.49 -19.05
N THR A 9 4.62 2.81 -20.18
CA THR A 9 3.42 2.96 -21.01
C THR A 9 2.18 2.45 -20.27
N ALA A 10 2.26 1.24 -19.71
CA ALA A 10 1.12 0.62 -19.04
C ALA A 10 0.60 1.43 -17.84
N ILE A 11 1.50 1.98 -17.02
CA ILE A 11 1.11 2.77 -15.85
C ILE A 11 0.57 4.14 -16.25
N GLU A 12 1.06 4.73 -17.34
CA GLU A 12 0.52 5.98 -17.88
C GLU A 12 -0.89 5.77 -18.42
N GLU A 13 -1.12 4.72 -19.22
CA GLU A 13 -2.46 4.39 -19.71
C GLU A 13 -3.44 4.09 -18.56
N ALA A 14 -2.99 3.40 -17.51
CA ALA A 14 -3.78 3.17 -16.31
C ALA A 14 -4.13 4.50 -15.60
N TRP A 15 -3.18 5.43 -15.51
CA TRP A 15 -3.41 6.75 -14.94
C TRP A 15 -4.44 7.54 -15.75
N GLN A 16 -4.36 7.53 -17.08
CA GLN A 16 -5.33 8.24 -17.93
C GLN A 16 -6.76 7.75 -17.70
N ARG A 17 -6.95 6.45 -17.41
CA ARG A 17 -8.25 5.87 -17.05
C ARG A 17 -8.71 6.23 -15.64
N ALA A 18 -7.80 6.58 -14.73
CA ALA A 18 -8.08 6.79 -13.30
C ALA A 18 -8.02 8.25 -12.84
N GLN A 19 -7.42 9.17 -13.59
CA GLN A 19 -7.08 10.52 -13.11
C GLN A 19 -8.29 11.32 -12.61
N PHE A 20 -9.47 11.09 -13.20
CA PHE A 20 -10.73 11.73 -12.84
C PHE A 20 -11.60 10.91 -11.87
N VAL A 21 -11.18 9.69 -11.51
CA VAL A 21 -11.84 8.92 -10.46
C VAL A 21 -11.62 9.67 -9.13
N PRO A 22 -12.68 10.00 -8.38
CA PRO A 22 -12.52 10.63 -7.07
C PRO A 22 -11.82 9.68 -6.10
N GLY A 23 -10.85 10.20 -5.34
CA GLY A 23 -10.07 9.42 -4.38
C GLY A 23 -8.89 10.24 -3.87
N TYR A 24 -8.18 9.70 -2.87
CA TYR A 24 -7.13 10.42 -2.15
C TYR A 24 -5.71 10.16 -2.66
N ILE A 25 -5.53 9.18 -3.55
CA ILE A 25 -4.23 8.88 -4.15
C ILE A 25 -3.91 9.81 -5.33
N GLY A 26 -2.76 10.50 -5.24
CA GLY A 26 -2.24 11.36 -6.31
C GLY A 26 -1.52 10.59 -7.41
N GLU A 27 -1.16 11.26 -8.52
CA GLU A 27 -0.49 10.62 -9.66
C GLU A 27 0.83 9.92 -9.29
N LEU A 28 1.66 10.58 -8.48
CA LEU A 28 2.96 10.02 -8.06
C LEU A 28 2.79 8.74 -7.23
N GLU A 29 1.81 8.73 -6.33
CA GLU A 29 1.48 7.57 -5.49
C GLU A 29 0.81 6.47 -6.30
N PHE A 30 -0.07 6.82 -7.25
CA PHE A 30 -0.67 5.87 -8.18
C PHE A 30 0.41 5.14 -8.99
N LYS A 31 1.37 5.89 -9.54
CA LYS A 31 2.50 5.32 -10.29
C LYS A 31 3.42 4.49 -9.40
N ALA A 32 3.66 4.93 -8.16
CA ALA A 32 4.41 4.17 -7.17
C ALA A 32 3.70 2.85 -6.79
N LEU A 33 2.38 2.87 -6.59
CA LEU A 33 1.59 1.68 -6.31
C LEU A 33 1.64 0.70 -7.49
N GLY A 34 1.55 1.21 -8.73
CA GLY A 34 1.76 0.42 -9.93
C GLY A 34 3.15 -0.23 -9.98
N LEU A 35 4.20 0.49 -9.59
CA LEU A 35 5.56 -0.05 -9.47
C LEU A 35 5.62 -1.20 -8.46
N LEU A 36 5.03 -1.03 -7.26
CA LEU A 36 4.96 -2.09 -6.25
C LEU A 36 4.24 -3.33 -6.80
N ALA A 37 3.11 -3.14 -7.46
CA ALA A 37 2.32 -4.23 -8.05
C ALA A 37 3.10 -4.98 -9.13
N ALA A 38 3.71 -4.26 -10.07
CA ALA A 38 4.44 -4.86 -11.19
C ALA A 38 5.75 -5.53 -10.75
N ALA A 39 6.40 -5.01 -9.70
CA ALA A 39 7.76 -5.37 -9.36
C ALA A 39 7.91 -6.24 -8.10
N ALA A 40 6.81 -6.61 -7.43
CA ALA A 40 6.85 -7.60 -6.35
C ALA A 40 7.38 -8.94 -6.89
N PRO A 41 8.54 -9.44 -6.41
CA PRO A 41 9.19 -10.65 -6.91
C PRO A 41 8.58 -11.92 -6.29
N ALA A 42 7.25 -12.01 -6.32
CA ALA A 42 6.48 -13.10 -5.77
C ALA A 42 5.28 -13.38 -6.69
N GLY A 43 4.86 -14.65 -6.76
CA GLY A 43 3.59 -15.06 -7.36
C GLY A 43 2.47 -15.09 -6.33
N GLY A 44 1.23 -15.04 -6.77
CA GLY A 44 0.07 -15.01 -5.89
C GLY A 44 -0.94 -13.93 -6.29
N VAL A 45 -1.82 -13.56 -5.37
CA VAL A 45 -2.83 -12.52 -5.54
C VAL A 45 -2.38 -11.20 -4.93
N THR A 46 -2.89 -10.10 -5.48
CA THR A 46 -2.82 -8.79 -4.82
C THR A 46 -4.06 -8.63 -3.95
N VAL A 47 -3.91 -8.23 -2.70
CA VAL A 47 -5.01 -7.85 -1.80
C VAL A 47 -5.00 -6.34 -1.61
N GLU A 48 -6.14 -5.71 -1.82
CA GLU A 48 -6.40 -4.30 -1.51
C GLU A 48 -7.47 -4.26 -0.41
N ILE A 49 -7.18 -3.53 0.67
CA ILE A 49 -8.12 -3.24 1.75
C ILE A 49 -8.37 -1.73 1.76
N GLY A 50 -9.62 -1.32 1.54
CA GLY A 50 -10.00 0.07 1.29
C GLY A 50 -9.88 0.38 -0.20
N SER A 51 -10.99 0.29 -0.93
CA SER A 51 -11.03 0.53 -2.39
C SER A 51 -11.77 1.82 -2.74
N PHE A 52 -12.65 2.30 -1.84
CA PHE A 52 -13.46 3.49 -2.01
C PHE A 52 -14.18 3.55 -3.35
N LYS A 53 -13.72 4.37 -4.30
CA LYS A 53 -14.27 4.49 -5.66
C LYS A 53 -13.36 3.87 -6.73
N GLY A 54 -12.30 3.18 -6.34
CA GLY A 54 -11.51 2.29 -7.20
C GLY A 54 -10.26 2.90 -7.82
N LYS A 55 -9.82 4.09 -7.37
CA LYS A 55 -8.67 4.76 -7.98
C LYS A 55 -7.37 3.95 -7.84
N SER A 56 -7.05 3.46 -6.65
CA SER A 56 -5.92 2.54 -6.41
C SER A 56 -6.13 1.20 -7.13
N THR A 57 -7.37 0.68 -7.12
CA THR A 57 -7.73 -0.57 -7.79
C THR A 57 -7.40 -0.54 -9.28
N VAL A 58 -7.61 0.58 -9.98
CA VAL A 58 -7.24 0.71 -11.39
C VAL A 58 -5.73 0.56 -11.60
N ALA A 59 -4.88 1.10 -10.71
CA ALA A 59 -3.42 0.90 -10.78
C ALA A 59 -3.08 -0.58 -10.63
N LEU A 60 -3.58 -1.20 -9.55
CA LEU A 60 -3.30 -2.59 -9.20
C LEU A 60 -3.76 -3.56 -10.31
N ALA A 61 -5.02 -3.43 -10.73
CA ALA A 61 -5.64 -4.33 -11.69
C ALA A 61 -5.07 -4.12 -13.11
N SER A 62 -4.75 -2.89 -13.51
CA SER A 62 -4.11 -2.65 -14.81
C SER A 62 -2.73 -3.31 -14.88
N MET A 63 -1.92 -3.21 -13.82
CA MET A 63 -0.61 -3.89 -13.76
C MET A 63 -0.79 -5.41 -13.74
N ALA A 64 -1.76 -5.91 -12.96
CA ALA A 64 -2.05 -7.32 -12.89
C ALA A 64 -2.47 -7.92 -14.25
N ALA A 65 -3.34 -7.24 -14.99
CA ALA A 65 -3.75 -7.63 -16.33
C ALA A 65 -2.61 -7.56 -17.34
N THR A 66 -1.82 -6.47 -17.31
CA THR A 66 -0.71 -6.25 -18.26
C THR A 66 0.41 -7.28 -18.10
N PHE A 67 0.70 -7.69 -16.86
CA PHE A 67 1.86 -8.54 -16.55
C PHE A 67 1.49 -9.95 -16.10
N GLY A 68 0.20 -10.32 -16.12
CA GLY A 68 -0.27 -11.66 -15.76
C GLY A 68 -0.03 -12.01 -14.29
N LEU A 69 -0.30 -11.07 -13.37
CA LEU A 69 0.10 -11.18 -11.95
C LEU A 69 -0.98 -11.76 -11.03
N GLY A 70 -1.98 -12.46 -11.59
CA GLY A 70 -3.14 -12.94 -10.85
C GLY A 70 -4.14 -11.82 -10.48
N PRO A 71 -5.33 -12.17 -9.99
CA PRO A 71 -6.39 -11.20 -9.71
C PRO A 71 -6.04 -10.26 -8.54
N VAL A 72 -6.71 -9.11 -8.53
CA VAL A 72 -6.77 -8.21 -7.37
C VAL A 72 -8.01 -8.56 -6.55
N ILE A 73 -7.82 -8.92 -5.29
CA ILE A 73 -8.90 -9.09 -4.32
C ILE A 73 -9.09 -7.73 -3.66
N SER A 74 -10.19 -7.06 -3.99
CA SER A 74 -10.53 -5.74 -3.45
C SER A 74 -11.55 -5.91 -2.34
N ILE A 75 -11.24 -5.40 -1.15
CA ILE A 75 -12.03 -5.57 0.07
C ILE A 75 -12.39 -4.21 0.63
N ASP A 76 -13.69 -3.90 0.63
CA ASP A 76 -14.21 -2.66 1.20
C ASP A 76 -15.68 -2.86 1.57
N PRO A 77 -16.13 -2.51 2.77
CA PRO A 77 -17.54 -2.66 3.14
C PRO A 77 -18.46 -1.70 2.35
N HIS A 78 -17.92 -0.61 1.80
CA HIS A 78 -18.62 0.49 1.14
C HIS A 78 -19.84 0.96 1.97
N THR A 79 -19.68 1.10 3.29
CA THR A 79 -20.75 1.51 4.21
C THR A 79 -21.10 2.99 4.07
N ALA A 80 -22.37 3.33 4.31
CA ALA A 80 -22.85 4.71 4.37
C ALA A 80 -23.72 4.91 5.65
N PRO A 81 -23.45 5.94 6.49
CA PRO A 81 -22.30 6.86 6.39
C PRO A 81 -20.99 6.09 6.60
N SER A 82 -19.96 6.44 5.85
CA SER A 82 -18.64 5.88 6.09
C SER A 82 -18.04 6.51 7.34
N VAL A 83 -17.55 5.66 8.25
CA VAL A 83 -16.77 6.09 9.42
C VAL A 83 -15.33 6.47 9.04
N THR A 84 -14.83 5.95 7.91
CA THR A 84 -13.46 6.14 7.42
C THR A 84 -13.35 7.19 6.31
N ASP A 85 -14.45 7.53 5.62
CA ASP A 85 -14.45 8.45 4.47
C ASP A 85 -15.35 9.67 4.70
N PRO A 86 -14.77 10.81 5.13
CA PRO A 86 -15.51 12.05 5.33
C PRO A 86 -16.19 12.57 4.05
N LEU A 87 -15.68 12.22 2.86
CA LEU A 87 -16.29 12.60 1.58
C LEU A 87 -17.63 11.91 1.30
N LEU A 88 -17.97 10.85 2.05
CA LEU A 88 -19.29 10.20 2.00
C LEU A 88 -20.29 10.83 2.97
N ALA A 89 -19.97 11.95 3.65
CA ALA A 89 -20.87 12.60 4.59
C ALA A 89 -22.22 12.99 3.93
N GLY A 90 -23.21 12.11 4.08
CA GLY A 90 -24.54 12.23 3.49
C GLY A 90 -24.71 11.63 2.09
N GLN A 91 -23.66 11.05 1.49
CA GLN A 91 -23.76 10.35 0.21
C GLN A 91 -24.12 8.86 0.38
N PRO A 92 -24.79 8.24 -0.61
CA PRO A 92 -24.91 6.79 -0.65
C PRO A 92 -23.54 6.11 -0.71
N SER A 93 -23.54 4.79 -0.50
CA SER A 93 -22.37 3.91 -0.63
C SER A 93 -21.51 4.24 -1.87
N SER A 94 -20.18 4.15 -1.75
CA SER A 94 -19.24 4.31 -2.87
C SER A 94 -19.26 3.12 -3.86
N PHE A 95 -20.05 2.08 -3.60
CA PHE A 95 -20.00 0.82 -4.34
C PHE A 95 -20.38 0.95 -5.82
N ASP A 96 -21.41 1.74 -6.14
CA ASP A 96 -21.83 1.91 -7.54
C ASP A 96 -20.80 2.70 -8.35
N ASP A 97 -20.19 3.72 -7.75
CA ASP A 97 -19.06 4.47 -8.34
C ASP A 97 -17.83 3.58 -8.52
N PHE A 98 -17.57 2.69 -7.57
CA PHE A 98 -16.51 1.69 -7.67
C PHE A 98 -16.74 0.76 -8.86
N LEU A 99 -17.92 0.14 -8.98
CA LEU A 99 -18.25 -0.72 -10.12
C LEU A 99 -18.21 0.03 -11.46
N ALA A 100 -18.70 1.26 -11.50
CA ALA A 100 -18.62 2.12 -12.68
C ALA A 100 -17.17 2.41 -13.08
N THR A 101 -16.28 2.61 -12.10
CA THR A 101 -14.84 2.78 -12.34
C THR A 101 -14.21 1.51 -12.92
N LEU A 102 -14.52 0.32 -12.38
CA LEU A 102 -14.00 -0.93 -12.92
C LEU A 102 -14.42 -1.15 -14.39
N ARG A 103 -15.69 -0.86 -14.71
CA ARG A 103 -16.24 -0.90 -16.08
C ARG A 103 -15.55 0.07 -17.00
N GLY A 104 -15.52 1.35 -16.59
CA GLY A 104 -14.94 2.43 -17.38
C GLY A 104 -13.45 2.23 -17.66
N ALA A 105 -12.73 1.60 -16.72
CA ALA A 105 -11.33 1.24 -16.88
C ALA A 105 -11.10 -0.10 -17.61
N GLY A 106 -12.15 -0.90 -17.85
CA GLY A 106 -12.06 -2.20 -18.52
C GLY A 106 -11.33 -3.28 -17.72
N ILE A 107 -11.38 -3.23 -16.39
CA ILE A 107 -10.61 -4.10 -15.49
C ILE A 107 -11.47 -4.99 -14.58
N GLU A 108 -12.80 -5.03 -14.77
CA GLU A 108 -13.72 -5.87 -13.99
C GLU A 108 -13.30 -7.34 -13.91
N SER A 109 -12.85 -7.93 -15.02
CA SER A 109 -12.44 -9.35 -15.05
C SER A 109 -11.17 -9.65 -14.26
N GLN A 110 -10.40 -8.62 -13.88
CA GLN A 110 -9.17 -8.74 -13.11
C GLN A 110 -9.40 -8.55 -11.60
N VAL A 111 -10.60 -8.11 -11.18
CA VAL A 111 -10.90 -7.74 -9.80
C VAL A 111 -11.94 -8.68 -9.21
N GLU A 112 -11.57 -9.34 -8.11
CA GLU A 112 -12.52 -10.01 -7.24
C GLU A 112 -13.03 -9.04 -6.19
N VAL A 113 -14.26 -8.58 -6.38
CA VAL A 113 -14.90 -7.57 -5.54
C VAL A 113 -15.52 -8.21 -4.30
N ASN A 114 -15.03 -7.82 -3.13
CA ASN A 114 -15.56 -8.24 -1.84
C ASN A 114 -16.14 -7.03 -1.10
N ARG A 115 -17.46 -6.85 -1.21
CA ARG A 115 -18.19 -5.80 -0.47
C ARG A 115 -18.42 -6.23 0.98
N ALA A 116 -17.36 -6.26 1.77
CA ALA A 116 -17.35 -6.74 3.15
C ALA A 116 -16.20 -6.11 3.94
N SER A 117 -16.23 -6.26 5.26
CA SER A 117 -15.08 -5.85 6.08
C SER A 117 -13.94 -6.87 5.98
N SER A 118 -12.69 -6.42 6.18
CA SER A 118 -11.49 -7.25 6.12
C SER A 118 -11.55 -8.47 7.03
N LYS A 119 -12.07 -8.30 8.26
CA LYS A 119 -12.30 -9.38 9.24
C LYS A 119 -13.28 -10.46 8.78
N ASP A 120 -14.21 -10.16 7.87
CA ASP A 120 -15.19 -11.12 7.39
C ASP A 120 -14.64 -11.93 6.20
N VAL A 121 -13.68 -11.35 5.45
CA VAL A 121 -13.04 -11.99 4.29
C VAL A 121 -11.85 -12.84 4.69
N ALA A 122 -11.00 -12.36 5.61
CA ALA A 122 -9.75 -13.01 5.99
C ALA A 122 -9.88 -14.48 6.44
N PRO A 123 -10.91 -14.90 7.19
CA PRO A 123 -11.10 -16.30 7.60
C PRO A 123 -11.26 -17.29 6.43
N GLY A 124 -11.67 -16.81 5.25
CA GLY A 124 -11.75 -17.62 4.02
C GLY A 124 -10.46 -17.66 3.21
N GLY A 125 -9.40 -16.97 3.65
CA GLY A 125 -8.14 -16.85 2.94
C GLY A 125 -7.32 -18.15 2.99
N ASN A 126 -7.05 -18.73 1.83
CA ASN A 126 -5.98 -19.74 1.67
C ASN A 126 -5.13 -19.45 0.43
N ARG A 127 -5.13 -18.18 -0.02
CA ARG A 127 -4.46 -17.74 -1.24
C ARG A 127 -3.15 -17.05 -0.89
N SER A 128 -2.08 -17.47 -1.53
CA SER A 128 -0.76 -16.84 -1.46
C SER A 128 -0.82 -15.37 -1.88
N ILE A 129 -0.47 -14.45 -0.98
CA ILE A 129 -0.49 -13.00 -1.23
C ILE A 129 0.89 -12.53 -1.69
N ARG A 130 0.96 -11.94 -2.88
CA ARG A 130 2.20 -11.33 -3.42
C ARG A 130 2.32 -9.84 -3.13
N LEU A 131 1.19 -9.15 -2.94
CA LEU A 131 1.13 -7.75 -2.57
C LEU A 131 -0.07 -7.55 -1.64
N LEU A 132 0.18 -6.97 -0.46
CA LEU A 132 -0.85 -6.50 0.47
C LEU A 132 -0.82 -4.97 0.50
N TRP A 133 -1.89 -4.35 0.02
CA TRP A 133 -2.11 -2.91 0.01
C TRP A 133 -3.19 -2.55 1.04
N ILE A 134 -2.81 -1.77 2.06
CA ILE A 134 -3.70 -1.36 3.16
C ILE A 134 -3.92 0.16 3.09
N ASP A 135 -5.16 0.55 2.80
CA ASP A 135 -5.66 1.93 2.63
C ASP A 135 -7.09 2.05 3.19
N GLY A 136 -7.39 1.30 4.25
CA GLY A 136 -8.69 1.22 4.91
C GLY A 136 -8.80 2.15 6.12
N ASP A 137 -8.97 1.57 7.31
CA ASP A 137 -9.08 2.34 8.55
C ASP A 137 -7.70 2.86 9.00
N HIS A 138 -7.57 4.19 9.05
CA HIS A 138 -6.36 4.90 9.44
C HIS A 138 -6.08 4.98 10.95
N THR A 139 -6.94 4.41 11.80
CA THR A 139 -6.62 4.18 13.21
C THR A 139 -5.53 3.11 13.36
N TYR A 140 -4.80 3.15 14.49
CA TYR A 140 -3.82 2.10 14.77
C TYR A 140 -4.46 0.72 14.87
N ALA A 141 -5.63 0.62 15.50
CA ALA A 141 -6.34 -0.65 15.66
C ALA A 141 -6.79 -1.23 14.31
N GLY A 142 -7.34 -0.40 13.41
CA GLY A 142 -7.79 -0.82 12.08
C GLY A 142 -6.64 -1.32 11.21
N ALA A 143 -5.65 -0.47 10.96
CA ALA A 143 -4.48 -0.83 10.14
C ALA A 143 -3.72 -2.04 10.69
N LYS A 144 -3.62 -2.19 12.01
CA LYS A 144 -2.97 -3.33 12.66
C LYS A 144 -3.77 -4.61 12.49
N GLN A 145 -5.10 -4.56 12.64
CA GLN A 145 -5.98 -5.70 12.40
C GLN A 145 -5.88 -6.18 10.95
N ASP A 146 -5.93 -5.26 9.98
CA ASP A 146 -5.79 -5.58 8.56
C ASP A 146 -4.45 -6.27 8.27
N PHE A 147 -3.36 -5.76 8.84
CA PHE A 147 -2.05 -6.40 8.71
C PHE A 147 -2.01 -7.80 9.34
N GLU A 148 -2.50 -7.96 10.57
CA GLU A 148 -2.47 -9.23 11.29
C GLU A 148 -3.35 -10.30 10.64
N LEU A 149 -4.51 -9.92 10.08
CA LEU A 149 -5.42 -10.83 9.41
C LEU A 149 -4.83 -11.40 8.11
N PHE A 150 -4.07 -10.59 7.36
CA PHE A 150 -3.60 -10.98 6.02
C PHE A 150 -2.12 -11.38 5.97
N SER A 151 -1.29 -10.91 6.91
CA SER A 151 0.14 -11.24 6.95
C SER A 151 0.48 -12.75 7.01
N PRO A 152 -0.34 -13.65 7.60
CA PRO A 152 -0.07 -15.09 7.58
C PRO A 152 -0.06 -15.70 6.17
N PHE A 153 -0.66 -15.03 5.17
CA PHE A 153 -0.76 -15.53 3.79
C PHE A 153 0.30 -14.95 2.84
N LEU A 154 1.19 -14.09 3.36
CA LEU A 154 2.29 -13.52 2.59
C LEU A 154 3.27 -14.61 2.16
N VAL A 155 3.61 -14.63 0.87
CA VAL A 155 4.68 -15.50 0.37
C VAL A 155 6.03 -14.81 0.43
N ASP A 156 7.11 -15.60 0.48
CA ASP A 156 8.48 -15.07 0.41
C ASP A 156 8.65 -14.19 -0.84
N GLY A 157 9.16 -12.97 -0.64
CA GLY A 157 9.30 -11.95 -1.67
C GLY A 157 8.09 -11.02 -1.84
N ALA A 158 6.97 -11.26 -1.14
CA ALA A 158 5.78 -10.41 -1.20
C ALA A 158 6.07 -8.98 -0.75
N ILE A 159 5.23 -8.04 -1.16
CA ILE A 159 5.29 -6.64 -0.70
C ILE A 159 4.11 -6.38 0.25
N VAL A 160 4.37 -5.68 1.34
CA VAL A 160 3.34 -5.07 2.18
C VAL A 160 3.51 -3.57 2.09
N ALA A 161 2.42 -2.86 1.83
CA ALA A 161 2.41 -1.42 1.67
C ALA A 161 1.18 -0.78 2.36
N PHE A 162 1.42 0.36 2.99
CA PHE A 162 0.41 1.17 3.67
C PHE A 162 0.37 2.53 3.00
N HIS A 163 -0.83 2.98 2.63
CA HIS A 163 -1.03 4.36 2.21
C HIS A 163 -0.89 5.31 3.40
N ASP A 164 -0.66 6.60 3.13
CA ASP A 164 -0.72 7.65 4.15
C ASP A 164 0.22 7.48 5.37
N ALA A 165 1.28 6.67 5.24
CA ALA A 165 2.28 6.48 6.28
C ALA A 165 3.12 7.75 6.56
N LEU A 166 3.05 8.78 5.70
CA LEU A 166 3.61 10.11 5.98
C LEU A 166 2.53 11.22 6.06
N HIS A 167 1.29 10.84 6.31
CA HIS A 167 0.17 11.74 6.60
C HIS A 167 -0.14 11.83 8.10
N GLU A 168 -1.07 12.71 8.47
CA GLU A 168 -1.43 13.02 9.86
C GLU A 168 -2.36 11.93 10.47
N PHE A 169 -2.07 10.66 10.18
CA PHE A 169 -2.78 9.48 10.69
C PHE A 169 -1.84 8.61 11.50
N GLU A 170 -2.32 8.02 12.59
CA GLU A 170 -1.46 7.20 13.44
C GLU A 170 -1.24 5.79 12.89
N GLY A 171 -2.25 5.18 12.28
CA GLY A 171 -2.24 3.75 12.00
C GLY A 171 -1.13 3.32 11.04
N PRO A 172 -1.14 3.82 9.79
CA PRO A 172 -0.15 3.44 8.78
C PRO A 172 1.30 3.59 9.23
N ILE A 173 1.67 4.76 9.78
CA ILE A 173 3.05 5.02 10.21
C ILE A 173 3.46 4.13 11.39
N ARG A 174 2.56 3.90 12.35
CA ARG A 174 2.86 3.07 13.51
C ARG A 174 3.01 1.61 13.13
N VAL A 175 2.05 1.04 12.40
CA VAL A 175 2.13 -0.35 11.94
C VAL A 175 3.37 -0.56 11.07
N PHE A 176 3.66 0.37 10.15
CA PHE A 176 4.87 0.28 9.33
C PHE A 176 6.16 0.26 10.18
N VAL A 177 6.28 1.15 11.17
CA VAL A 177 7.47 1.22 12.03
C VAL A 177 7.55 0.02 12.98
N GLU A 178 6.45 -0.32 13.63
CA GLU A 178 6.39 -1.31 14.72
C GLU A 178 6.46 -2.74 14.18
N GLU A 179 5.78 -3.04 13.08
CA GLU A 179 5.64 -4.40 12.54
C GLU A 179 6.60 -4.72 11.40
N LEU A 180 6.87 -3.76 10.51
CA LEU A 180 7.67 -4.01 9.30
C LEU A 180 9.13 -3.60 9.52
N LEU A 181 9.39 -2.36 9.95
CA LEU A 181 10.77 -1.86 10.07
C LEU A 181 11.56 -2.46 11.24
N ARG A 182 10.88 -3.09 12.21
CA ARG A 182 11.52 -3.73 13.38
C ARG A 182 11.55 -5.26 13.35
N SER A 183 10.94 -5.90 12.34
CA SER A 183 10.81 -7.37 12.29
C SER A 183 11.81 -8.01 11.33
N ASP A 184 12.60 -9.00 11.76
CA ASP A 184 13.54 -9.68 10.85
C ASP A 184 12.89 -10.49 9.73
N SER A 185 11.56 -10.62 9.73
CA SER A 185 10.81 -11.21 8.63
C SER A 185 10.70 -10.30 7.40
N PHE A 186 11.21 -9.07 7.47
CA PHE A 186 11.15 -8.09 6.39
C PHE A 186 12.53 -7.69 5.87
N GLY A 187 12.60 -7.41 4.58
CA GLY A 187 13.82 -7.11 3.82
C GLY A 187 14.00 -5.63 3.51
N PRO A 188 14.25 -5.25 2.24
CA PRO A 188 14.22 -3.85 1.81
C PRO A 188 12.93 -3.14 2.20
N ALA A 189 13.04 -1.88 2.56
CA ALA A 189 11.92 -1.04 2.95
C ALA A 189 12.14 0.42 2.52
N GLY A 190 11.07 1.21 2.52
CA GLY A 190 11.17 2.64 2.26
C GLY A 190 9.82 3.33 2.23
N PHE A 191 9.87 4.61 1.87
CA PHE A 191 8.69 5.37 1.49
C PHE A 191 8.73 5.67 -0.02
N LEU A 192 7.58 5.59 -0.66
CA LEU A 192 7.33 6.10 -2.02
C LEU A 192 6.26 7.18 -1.90
N HIS A 193 6.67 8.45 -1.93
CA HIS A 193 5.82 9.55 -1.48
C HIS A 193 5.30 9.26 -0.07
N THR A 194 3.99 9.10 0.16
CA THR A 194 3.48 8.78 1.50
C THR A 194 3.32 7.28 1.78
N ILE A 195 3.56 6.44 0.76
CA ILE A 195 3.41 4.98 0.86
C ILE A 195 4.59 4.37 1.61
N GLY A 196 4.34 3.82 2.80
CA GLY A 196 5.31 3.02 3.52
C GLY A 196 5.28 1.58 3.00
N TRP A 197 6.40 1.01 2.59
CA TRP A 197 6.46 -0.36 2.06
C TRP A 197 7.65 -1.14 2.60
N SER A 198 7.49 -2.46 2.69
CA SER A 198 8.60 -3.40 2.89
C SER A 198 8.35 -4.73 2.20
N GLN A 199 9.43 -5.39 1.78
CA GLN A 199 9.38 -6.73 1.23
C GLN A 199 9.35 -7.77 2.35
N TYR A 200 8.39 -8.69 2.34
CA TYR A 200 8.37 -9.85 3.21
C TYR A 200 9.48 -10.83 2.78
N ARG A 201 10.42 -11.07 3.68
CA ARG A 201 11.63 -11.89 3.50
C ARG A 201 11.89 -12.70 4.78
N PRO A 202 11.04 -13.69 5.09
CA PRO A 202 11.12 -14.42 6.37
C PRO A 202 12.43 -15.21 6.56
N ARG A 203 13.16 -15.48 5.47
CA ARG A 203 14.38 -16.30 5.47
C ARG A 203 15.66 -15.49 5.66
N ASP A 204 15.71 -14.27 5.13
CA ASP A 204 16.93 -13.46 5.08
C ASP A 204 16.72 -11.96 5.38
N GLY A 205 15.54 -11.57 5.88
CA GLY A 205 15.21 -10.18 6.23
C GLY A 205 16.11 -9.57 7.30
N ALA A 206 16.75 -10.40 8.15
CA ALA A 206 17.75 -9.98 9.12
C ALA A 206 18.96 -9.28 8.48
N ALA A 207 19.32 -9.62 7.24
CA ALA A 207 20.41 -8.97 6.51
C ALA A 207 20.13 -7.47 6.25
N PHE A 208 18.87 -7.06 6.27
CA PHE A 208 18.42 -5.68 6.05
C PHE A 208 18.15 -4.92 7.35
N ARG A 209 18.31 -5.55 8.52
CA ARG A 209 17.97 -4.99 9.84
C ARG A 209 18.60 -3.62 10.07
N GLY A 210 19.88 -3.45 9.74
CA GLY A 210 20.60 -2.18 9.93
C GLY A 210 19.96 -1.01 9.15
N ALA A 211 19.63 -1.23 7.88
CA ALA A 211 18.98 -0.22 7.04
C ALA A 211 17.56 0.08 7.53
N ARG A 212 16.78 -0.96 7.87
CA ARG A 212 15.41 -0.79 8.37
C ARG A 212 15.36 -0.09 9.72
N LEU A 213 16.23 -0.42 10.67
CA LEU A 213 16.29 0.28 11.96
C LEU A 213 16.72 1.75 11.81
N ARG A 214 17.58 2.08 10.83
CA ARG A 214 17.90 3.48 10.52
C ARG A 214 16.66 4.24 10.05
N LEU A 215 15.90 3.65 9.12
CA LEU A 215 14.65 4.22 8.65
C LEU A 215 13.61 4.33 9.79
N ALA A 216 13.50 3.29 10.63
CA ALA A 216 12.61 3.28 11.79
C ALA A 216 12.90 4.43 12.75
N ARG A 217 14.17 4.74 13.03
CA ARG A 217 14.56 5.88 13.89
C ARG A 217 14.17 7.23 13.30
N GLN A 218 14.13 7.36 11.98
CA GLN A 218 13.69 8.59 11.32
C GLN A 218 12.16 8.69 11.33
N ALA A 219 11.49 7.63 10.88
CA ALA A 219 10.05 7.52 10.78
C ALA A 219 9.34 7.62 12.15
N ALA A 220 9.88 6.98 13.18
CA ALA A 220 9.32 7.00 14.54
C ALA A 220 9.25 8.40 15.16
N LYS A 221 10.00 9.38 14.63
CA LYS A 221 9.90 10.79 15.08
C LYS A 221 8.56 11.41 14.73
N LEU A 222 7.82 10.86 13.77
CA LEU A 222 6.48 11.33 13.42
C LEU A 222 5.39 10.82 14.37
N ILE A 223 5.60 9.65 15.00
CA ILE A 223 4.57 8.98 15.83
C ILE A 223 4.03 9.89 16.95
N PRO A 224 4.86 10.58 17.75
CA PRO A 224 4.35 11.45 18.83
C PRO A 224 3.47 12.62 18.35
N PHE A 225 3.50 12.96 17.05
CA PHE A 225 2.65 14.02 16.50
C PHE A 225 1.23 13.52 16.19
N VAL A 226 1.07 12.24 15.85
CA VAL A 226 -0.18 11.67 15.34
C VAL A 226 -0.85 10.71 16.32
N GLU A 227 -0.11 10.20 17.31
CA GLU A 227 -0.60 9.27 18.31
C GLU A 227 -1.88 9.75 19.02
N GLY A 228 -2.86 8.86 19.12
CA GLY A 228 -4.16 9.15 19.71
C GLY A 228 -5.08 9.99 18.81
N GLY A 229 -4.79 10.06 17.51
CA GLY A 229 -5.67 10.67 16.50
C GLY A 229 -5.83 12.18 16.63
N ARG A 230 -4.92 12.86 17.33
CA ARG A 230 -5.04 14.30 17.60
C ARG A 230 -4.63 15.11 16.36
N PRO A 231 -5.43 16.10 15.92
CA PRO A 231 -5.05 16.95 14.79
C PRO A 231 -3.74 17.69 15.03
N VAL A 232 -2.83 17.65 14.06
CA VAL A 232 -1.55 18.37 14.16
C VAL A 232 -1.77 19.84 13.78
N LYS A 233 -1.64 20.74 14.77
CA LYS A 233 -1.92 22.18 14.62
C LYS A 233 -0.75 23.07 15.03
N GLY A 234 -0.74 24.32 14.55
CA GLY A 234 0.21 25.37 14.95
C GLY A 234 1.68 24.97 14.80
N LEU A 235 2.50 25.28 15.81
CA LEU A 235 3.93 24.94 15.84
C LEU A 235 4.21 23.43 15.73
N SER A 236 3.30 22.60 16.24
CA SER A 236 3.39 21.14 16.11
C SER A 236 3.34 20.72 14.64
N LYS A 237 2.48 21.36 13.83
CA LYS A 237 2.36 21.08 12.38
C LYS A 237 3.62 21.47 11.62
N ILE A 238 4.27 22.57 12.01
CA ILE A 238 5.55 22.99 11.41
C ILE A 238 6.64 21.95 11.73
N ARG A 239 6.75 21.53 13.00
CA ARG A 239 7.72 20.51 13.43
C ARG A 239 7.48 19.14 12.77
N TYR A 240 6.21 18.77 12.59
CA TYR A 240 5.81 17.58 11.84
C TYR A 240 6.30 17.65 10.39
N LYS A 241 6.01 18.74 9.68
CA LYS A 241 6.43 18.94 8.28
C LYS A 241 7.95 18.90 8.12
N ILE A 242 8.69 19.53 9.03
CA ILE A 242 10.17 19.49 9.02
C ILE A 242 10.66 18.06 9.23
N SER A 243 10.13 17.36 10.25
CA SER A 243 10.52 15.98 10.54
C SER A 243 10.22 15.04 9.37
N ARG A 244 9.07 15.23 8.71
CA ARG A 244 8.64 14.48 7.53
C ARG A 244 9.57 14.72 6.33
N ALA A 245 9.95 15.97 6.07
CA ALA A 245 10.83 16.33 4.96
C ALA A 245 12.22 15.68 5.05
N LEU A 246 12.66 15.27 6.25
CA LEU A 246 13.93 14.58 6.47
C LEU A 246 13.86 13.06 6.22
N ILE A 247 12.68 12.50 5.98
CA ILE A 247 12.49 11.09 5.67
C ILE A 247 12.62 10.89 4.15
N PRO A 248 13.50 10.01 3.64
CA PRO A 248 13.59 9.76 2.20
C PRO A 248 12.31 9.13 1.65
N HIS A 249 11.70 9.76 0.64
CA HIS A 249 10.41 9.34 0.07
C HIS A 249 10.32 9.53 -1.45
N ALA A 250 11.46 9.64 -2.15
CA ALA A 250 11.46 9.73 -3.60
C ALA A 250 10.97 8.41 -4.23
N VAL A 251 10.22 8.51 -5.33
CA VAL A 251 9.82 7.34 -6.13
C VAL A 251 11.01 6.96 -7.04
N PRO A 252 11.62 5.78 -6.88
CA PRO A 252 12.76 5.37 -7.67
C PRO A 252 12.32 5.03 -9.11
N SER A 253 13.24 5.18 -10.05
CA SER A 253 13.13 4.57 -11.37
C SER A 253 13.06 3.04 -11.27
N PRO A 254 12.53 2.34 -12.30
CA PRO A 254 12.52 0.88 -12.35
C PRO A 254 13.89 0.21 -12.12
N SER A 255 14.97 0.81 -12.61
CA SER A 255 16.34 0.33 -12.41
C SER A 255 16.80 0.48 -10.96
N GLU A 256 16.52 1.63 -10.33
CA GLU A 256 16.83 1.87 -8.91
C GLU A 256 16.00 0.96 -8.00
N TRP A 257 14.73 0.69 -8.37
CA TRP A 257 13.90 -0.28 -7.68
C TRP A 257 14.55 -1.67 -7.68
N ASN A 258 14.94 -2.19 -8.86
CA ASN A 258 15.56 -3.50 -8.97
C ASN A 258 16.84 -3.61 -8.14
N ALA A 259 17.66 -2.55 -8.11
CA ALA A 259 18.86 -2.49 -7.27
C ALA A 259 18.52 -2.55 -5.77
N LYS A 260 17.38 -1.98 -5.37
CA LYS A 260 16.90 -1.96 -3.99
C LYS A 260 16.31 -3.29 -3.51
N ILE A 261 15.68 -4.06 -4.41
CA ILE A 261 15.04 -5.36 -4.08
C ILE A 261 15.88 -6.59 -4.44
N ALA A 262 17.01 -6.42 -5.13
CA ALA A 262 17.89 -7.53 -5.47
C ALA A 262 18.32 -8.26 -4.17
N PRO A 263 18.42 -9.60 -4.20
CA PRO A 263 19.05 -10.33 -3.10
C PRO A 263 20.41 -9.72 -2.83
N LEU A 264 20.75 -9.50 -1.56
CA LEU A 264 22.15 -9.34 -1.18
C LEU A 264 22.81 -10.63 -1.65
N LEU A 265 23.52 -10.58 -2.78
CA LEU A 265 24.34 -11.70 -3.23
C LEU A 265 25.18 -12.08 -2.02
N SER A 266 25.07 -13.35 -1.64
CA SER A 266 25.82 -13.95 -0.55
C SER A 266 27.27 -13.51 -0.75
N GLY A 267 27.75 -12.63 0.13
CA GLY A 267 29.18 -12.40 0.27
C GLY A 267 29.78 -13.76 0.59
N GLY A 268 30.70 -14.20 -0.27
CA GLY A 268 31.50 -15.41 -0.04
C GLY A 268 32.37 -15.30 1.21
#